data_AF-A0A2J8IUZ7-F1
#
_entry.id   AF-A0A2J8IUZ7-F1
#
_cell.length_a   1.000
_cell.length_b   1.000
_cell.length_c   1.000
_cell.angle_alpha   90.00
_cell.angle_beta   90.00
_cell.angle_gamma   90.00
#
_symmetry.space_group_name_H-M   'P 1'
#
loop_
_entity.id
_entity.type
_entity.pdbx_description
1 polymer ?
#
loop_
_entity_poly.entity_id
_entity_poly.type
_entity_poly.pdbx_seq_one_letter_code
_entity_poly.pdbx_strand_id
1 'polypeptide(L)'
;RVHARIIGARGKAIRKIMDEFKVDIRFPQSGAPDPNCVTVTGLPENVEEAIDHILNLEEEYLADVVDSEALQVYMKPPAHEEAKAPSRGFVVRDAPWTASSSEKVRCGLLPSWVPGRVGGQAGLVSR
;
A
#
# COMPACT_ATOMS: atom_id res chain seq x y z
N ARG A 1 9.22 -8.52 19.40
CA ARG A 1 8.44 -7.25 19.24
C ARG A 1 6.94 -7.47 19.46
N VAL A 2 6.41 -8.66 19.16
CA VAL A 2 4.99 -9.02 19.32
C VAL A 2 4.45 -8.82 20.75
N HIS A 3 5.23 -9.16 21.80
CA HIS A 3 4.77 -9.00 23.20
C HIS A 3 4.26 -7.59 23.53
N ALA A 4 4.92 -6.53 23.05
CA ALA A 4 4.49 -5.16 23.32
C ALA A 4 3.11 -4.85 22.70
N ARG A 5 2.82 -5.47 21.56
CA ARG A 5 1.51 -5.35 20.89
C ARG A 5 0.42 -6.08 21.67
N ILE A 6 0.69 -7.33 22.08
CA ILE A 6 -0.24 -8.16 22.86
C ILE A 6 -0.57 -7.51 24.21
N ILE A 7 0.44 -6.97 24.91
CA ILE A 7 0.24 -6.25 26.18
C ILE A 7 -0.64 -5.01 25.96
N GLY A 8 -0.43 -4.32 24.84
CA GLY A 8 -1.13 -3.10 24.48
C GLY A 8 -0.82 -1.92 25.41
N ALA A 9 -1.49 -0.80 25.18
CA ALA A 9 -1.25 0.42 25.95
C ALA A 9 -1.56 0.22 27.45
N ARG A 10 -0.56 0.47 28.30
CA ARG A 10 -0.63 0.31 29.78
C ARG A 10 -1.06 -1.10 30.24
N GLY A 11 -0.86 -2.14 29.42
CA GLY A 11 -1.30 -3.49 29.76
C GLY A 11 -2.82 -3.68 29.72
N LYS A 12 -3.57 -2.79 29.06
CA LYS A 12 -5.04 -2.92 28.97
C LYS A 12 -5.48 -4.13 28.17
N ALA A 13 -4.78 -4.47 27.08
CA ALA A 13 -5.18 -5.58 26.22
C ALA A 13 -4.98 -6.91 26.96
N ILE A 14 -3.80 -7.11 27.54
CA ILE A 14 -3.54 -8.33 28.32
C ILE A 14 -4.48 -8.47 29.53
N ARG A 15 -4.79 -7.38 30.25
CA ARG A 15 -5.72 -7.44 31.39
C ARG A 15 -7.12 -7.89 30.98
N LYS A 16 -7.59 -7.48 29.80
CA LYS A 16 -8.89 -7.95 29.28
C LYS A 16 -8.87 -9.46 29.05
N ILE A 17 -7.81 -9.98 28.43
CA ILE A 17 -7.64 -11.42 28.19
C ILE A 17 -7.58 -12.18 29.51
N MET A 18 -6.82 -11.67 30.49
CA MET A 18 -6.77 -12.24 31.84
C MET A 18 -8.15 -12.26 32.51
N ASP A 19 -8.92 -11.18 32.39
CA ASP A 19 -10.25 -11.06 33.00
C ASP A 19 -11.31 -11.93 32.28
N GLU A 20 -11.18 -12.12 30.98
CA GLU A 20 -12.10 -12.90 30.13
C GLU A 20 -11.92 -14.39 30.38
N PHE A 21 -10.69 -14.90 30.27
CA PHE A 21 -10.38 -16.31 30.45
C PHE A 21 -10.08 -16.67 31.92
N LYS A 22 -10.06 -15.71 32.85
CA LYS A 22 -9.72 -15.93 34.28
C LYS A 22 -8.35 -16.61 34.48
N VAL A 23 -7.39 -16.25 33.64
CA VAL A 23 -6.00 -16.77 33.69
C VAL A 23 -5.04 -15.67 34.12
N ASP A 24 -3.92 -16.06 34.72
CA ASP A 24 -2.80 -15.18 35.00
C ASP A 24 -1.68 -15.40 33.97
N ILE A 25 -1.29 -14.32 33.28
CA ILE A 25 -0.32 -14.35 32.19
C ILE A 25 0.91 -13.54 32.58
N ARG A 26 2.06 -14.19 32.62
CA ARG A 26 3.35 -13.60 32.99
C ARG A 26 4.32 -13.60 31.81
N PHE A 27 4.76 -12.40 31.46
CA PHE A 27 5.80 -12.21 30.45
C PHE A 27 7.21 -12.35 31.05
N PRO A 28 8.18 -12.86 30.26
CA PRO A 28 9.55 -12.99 30.72
C PRO A 28 10.18 -11.60 30.90
N GLN A 29 11.06 -11.48 31.90
CA GLN A 29 11.77 -10.24 32.16
C GLN A 29 12.82 -9.98 31.08
N SER A 30 13.10 -8.70 30.80
CA SER A 30 14.18 -8.32 29.88
C SER A 30 15.51 -8.84 30.41
N GLY A 31 16.13 -9.78 29.68
CA GLY A 31 17.35 -10.48 30.09
C GLY A 31 17.17 -11.95 30.50
N ALA A 32 15.95 -12.49 30.42
CA ALA A 32 15.74 -13.94 30.54
C ALA A 32 16.41 -14.70 29.37
N PRO A 33 16.84 -15.97 29.59
CA PRO A 33 17.41 -16.79 28.53
C PRO A 33 16.44 -16.97 27.35
N ASP A 34 15.14 -17.06 27.64
CA ASP A 34 14.08 -17.25 26.66
C ASP A 34 13.09 -16.07 26.67
N PRO A 35 13.37 -15.00 25.91
CA PRO A 35 12.54 -13.79 25.89
C PRO A 35 11.17 -14.00 25.23
N ASN A 36 10.98 -15.12 24.52
CA ASN A 36 9.72 -15.45 23.84
C ASN A 36 8.82 -16.38 24.68
N CYS A 37 9.29 -16.89 25.82
CA CYS A 37 8.54 -17.83 26.64
C CYS A 37 7.57 -17.08 27.57
N VAL A 38 6.27 -17.20 27.31
CA VAL A 38 5.20 -16.63 28.15
C VAL A 38 4.64 -17.74 29.05
N THR A 39 4.47 -17.44 30.33
CA THR A 39 3.86 -18.37 31.28
C THR A 39 2.39 -18.03 31.48
N VAL A 40 1.51 -19.01 31.28
CA VAL A 40 0.06 -18.88 31.53
C VAL A 40 -0.31 -19.84 32.65
N THR A 41 -1.06 -19.36 33.63
CA THR A 41 -1.52 -20.15 34.79
C THR A 41 -3.01 -19.94 35.01
N GLY A 42 -3.73 -21.03 35.29
CA GLY A 42 -5.19 -20.99 35.45
C GLY A 42 -5.81 -22.38 35.41
N LEU A 43 -7.12 -22.43 35.19
CA LEU A 43 -7.84 -23.67 34.91
C LEU A 43 -7.42 -24.22 33.54
N PRO A 44 -7.27 -25.55 33.38
CA PRO A 44 -6.71 -26.12 32.15
C PRO A 44 -7.52 -25.76 30.90
N GLU A 45 -8.85 -25.84 30.98
CA GLU A 45 -9.77 -25.49 29.88
C GLU A 45 -9.59 -24.03 29.44
N ASN A 46 -9.54 -23.11 30.41
CA ASN A 46 -9.36 -21.69 30.14
C ASN A 46 -7.95 -21.35 29.66
N VAL A 47 -6.94 -22.11 30.10
CA VAL A 47 -5.55 -21.92 29.67
C VAL A 47 -5.41 -22.29 28.20
N GLU A 48 -6.02 -23.39 27.76
CA GLU A 48 -6.05 -23.79 26.34
C GLU A 48 -6.72 -22.70 25.49
N GLU A 49 -7.92 -22.23 25.88
CA GLU A 49 -8.61 -21.15 25.17
C GLU A 49 -7.81 -19.84 25.14
N ALA A 50 -7.16 -19.48 26.25
CA ALA A 50 -6.34 -18.27 26.33
C ALA A 50 -5.10 -18.37 25.44
N ILE A 51 -4.47 -19.55 25.35
CA ILE A 51 -3.32 -19.79 24.47
C ILE A 51 -3.73 -19.61 23.02
N ASP A 52 -4.83 -20.26 22.59
CA ASP A 52 -5.35 -20.16 21.23
C ASP A 52 -5.68 -18.71 20.86
N HIS A 53 -6.31 -17.97 21.79
CA HIS A 53 -6.63 -16.56 21.58
C HIS A 53 -5.36 -15.70 21.41
N ILE A 54 -4.31 -15.95 22.19
CA ILE A 54 -3.03 -15.21 22.07
C ILE A 54 -2.32 -15.54 20.75
N LEU A 55 -2.33 -16.80 20.32
CA LEU A 55 -1.73 -17.22 19.05
C LEU A 55 -2.43 -16.57 17.85
N ASN A 56 -3.76 -16.53 17.85
CA ASN A 56 -4.53 -15.85 16.80
C ASN A 56 -4.20 -14.35 16.72
N LEU A 57 -4.06 -13.67 17.86
CA LEU A 57 -3.65 -12.26 17.89
C LEU A 57 -2.22 -12.03 17.38
N GLU A 58 -1.31 -12.99 17.62
CA GLU A 58 0.04 -12.93 17.08
C GLU A 58 0.03 -13.06 15.55
N GLU A 59 -0.71 -14.03 15.00
CA GLU A 59 -0.82 -14.23 13.56
C GLU A 59 -1.40 -13.02 12.83
N GLU A 60 -2.52 -12.48 13.34
CA GLU A 60 -3.14 -11.26 12.81
C GLU A 60 -2.15 -10.09 12.80
N TYR A 61 -1.42 -9.89 13.89
CA TYR A 61 -0.46 -8.79 13.97
C TYR A 61 0.73 -8.96 13.02
N LEU A 62 1.24 -10.19 12.85
CA LEU A 62 2.33 -10.45 11.94
C LEU A 62 1.92 -10.15 10.49
N ALA A 63 0.71 -10.51 10.10
CA ALA A 63 0.16 -10.18 8.79
C ALA A 63 0.07 -8.66 8.58
N ASP A 64 -0.52 -7.93 9.53
CA ASP A 64 -0.64 -6.46 9.48
C ASP A 64 0.72 -5.76 9.36
N VAL A 65 1.74 -6.25 10.07
CA VAL A 65 3.09 -5.67 10.03
C VAL A 65 3.72 -5.84 8.65
N VAL A 66 3.57 -7.02 8.04
CA VAL A 66 4.09 -7.30 6.70
C VAL A 66 3.40 -6.44 5.65
N ASP A 67 2.07 -6.34 5.69
CA ASP A 67 1.30 -5.52 4.76
C ASP A 67 1.64 -4.04 4.91
N SER A 68 1.78 -3.57 6.15
CA SER A 68 2.21 -2.20 6.45
C SER A 68 3.60 -1.89 5.91
N GLU A 69 4.54 -2.84 6.04
CA GLU A 69 5.90 -2.69 5.51
C GLU A 69 5.90 -2.64 3.98
N ALA A 70 5.15 -3.52 3.32
CA ALA A 70 5.01 -3.54 1.86
C ALA A 70 4.44 -2.22 1.32
N LEU A 71 3.39 -1.69 1.98
CA LEU A 71 2.82 -0.38 1.65
C LEU A 71 3.80 0.76 1.86
N GLN A 72 4.59 0.73 2.93
CA GLN A 72 5.61 1.75 3.17
C GLN A 72 6.70 1.75 2.10
N VAL A 73 7.12 0.58 1.62
CA VAL A 73 8.07 0.47 0.52
C VAL A 73 7.50 1.06 -0.77
N TYR A 74 6.22 0.79 -1.06
CA TYR A 74 5.56 1.33 -2.25
C TYR A 74 5.33 2.85 -2.18
N MET A 75 5.00 3.37 -0.99
CA MET A 75 4.70 4.79 -0.77
C MET A 75 5.94 5.65 -0.55
N LYS A 76 7.11 5.07 -0.27
CA LYS A 76 8.37 5.80 -0.15
C LYS A 76 8.98 5.93 -1.54
N PRO A 77 8.92 7.11 -2.20
CA PRO A 77 9.64 7.30 -3.45
C PRO A 77 11.14 7.01 -3.18
N PRO A 78 11.87 6.41 -4.13
CA PRO A 78 13.31 6.30 -3.99
C PRO A 78 13.81 7.73 -3.74
N ALA A 79 14.43 7.95 -2.58
CA ALA A 79 15.06 9.21 -2.30
C ALA A 79 16.14 9.38 -3.38
N HIS A 80 15.84 10.19 -4.40
CA HIS A 80 16.86 10.71 -5.27
C HIS A 80 17.86 11.39 -4.34
N GLU A 81 19.13 10.96 -4.36
CA GLU A 81 20.20 11.62 -3.63
C GLU A 81 20.15 13.13 -3.94
N GLU A 82 19.67 13.92 -2.98
CA GLU A 82 19.57 15.36 -3.12
C GLU A 82 20.95 15.97 -2.80
N ALA A 83 21.75 16.15 -3.84
CA ALA A 83 22.62 17.32 -3.87
C ALA A 83 21.68 18.55 -3.95
N LYS A 84 21.54 19.26 -2.82
CA LYS A 84 20.76 20.50 -2.67
C LYS A 84 20.91 21.42 -3.89
N ALA A 85 19.89 21.47 -4.75
CA ALA A 85 19.75 22.51 -5.77
C ALA A 85 18.67 23.50 -5.33
N PRO A 86 18.90 24.83 -5.41
CA PRO A 86 17.94 25.82 -4.95
C PRO A 86 16.65 25.78 -5.77
N SER A 87 15.54 25.63 -5.07
CA SER A 87 14.18 25.51 -5.58
C SER A 87 13.74 26.76 -6.37
N ARG A 88 13.80 26.67 -7.70
CA ARG A 88 12.93 27.45 -8.60
C ARG A 88 11.84 26.51 -9.08
N GLY A 89 10.62 26.71 -8.56
CA GLY A 89 9.46 25.87 -8.84
C GLY A 89 9.23 25.66 -10.34
N PHE A 90 8.88 24.42 -10.68
CA PHE A 90 8.57 24.00 -12.04
C PHE A 90 7.09 24.26 -12.32
N VAL A 91 6.79 25.14 -13.28
CA VAL A 91 5.41 25.50 -13.66
C VAL A 91 5.10 24.90 -15.02
N VAL A 92 4.19 23.91 -15.07
CA VAL A 92 3.66 23.33 -16.31
C VAL A 92 2.40 24.09 -16.68
N ARG A 93 2.41 24.84 -17.78
CA ARG A 93 1.25 25.67 -18.19
C ARG A 93 0.33 25.03 -19.24
N ASP A 94 0.75 23.95 -19.87
CA ASP A 94 0.01 23.35 -21.00
C ASP A 94 -0.08 21.83 -20.88
N ALA A 95 -0.52 21.37 -19.72
CA ALA A 95 -0.81 19.97 -19.49
C ALA A 95 -2.12 19.58 -20.20
N PRO A 96 -2.14 18.59 -21.11
CA PRO A 96 -3.32 18.26 -21.92
C PRO A 96 -4.54 17.77 -21.09
N TRP A 97 -4.34 17.44 -19.81
CA TRP A 97 -5.39 17.08 -18.85
C TRP A 97 -6.05 18.29 -18.15
N THR A 98 -5.55 19.52 -18.30
CA THR A 98 -6.12 20.73 -17.68
C THR A 98 -7.18 21.43 -18.53
N ALA A 99 -7.52 20.88 -19.71
CA ALA A 99 -8.51 21.47 -20.60
C ALA A 99 -9.95 21.19 -20.14
N SER A 100 -10.44 21.99 -19.20
CA SER A 100 -11.89 22.16 -19.00
C SER A 100 -12.27 23.64 -19.06
N SER A 101 -13.19 23.91 -20.00
CA SER A 101 -14.06 25.08 -20.11
C SER A 101 -13.57 26.28 -20.96
N SER A 102 -14.04 26.23 -22.21
CA SER A 102 -14.57 27.35 -23.02
C SER A 102 -13.65 28.16 -23.95
N GLU A 103 -14.16 28.30 -25.18
CA GLU A 103 -13.88 29.30 -26.23
C GLU A 103 -12.75 29.06 -27.27
N LYS A 104 -13.11 28.31 -28.33
CA LYS A 104 -13.11 28.72 -29.75
C LYS A 104 -11.83 29.35 -30.32
N VAL A 105 -10.96 28.52 -30.91
CA VAL A 105 -10.04 28.95 -31.99
C VAL A 105 -10.21 28.02 -33.19
N ARG A 106 -10.43 28.64 -34.36
CA ARG A 106 -10.75 27.99 -35.63
C ARG A 106 -9.62 27.05 -36.06
N CYS A 107 -9.96 25.79 -36.34
CA CYS A 107 -9.11 24.86 -37.06
C CYS A 107 -8.75 25.42 -38.44
N GLY A 108 -7.46 25.69 -38.66
CA GLY A 108 -6.91 26.03 -39.95
C GLY A 108 -5.53 25.41 -40.09
N LEU A 109 -5.35 24.63 -41.16
CA LEU A 109 -4.14 23.97 -41.68
C LEU A 109 -4.07 22.45 -41.42
N LEU A 110 -4.94 21.73 -42.11
CA LEU A 110 -4.66 20.37 -42.57
C LEU A 110 -3.76 20.43 -43.81
N PRO A 111 -2.79 19.52 -44.01
CA PRO A 111 -2.15 19.35 -45.31
C PRO A 111 -3.21 18.85 -46.32
N SER A 112 -3.36 19.58 -47.42
CA SER A 112 -4.33 19.29 -48.47
C SER A 112 -3.93 18.02 -49.24
N TRP A 113 -4.74 16.95 -49.11
CA TRP A 113 -4.71 15.81 -50.02
C TRP A 113 -5.54 16.16 -51.28
N VAL A 114 -4.90 16.18 -52.45
CA VAL A 114 -5.55 16.51 -53.74
C VAL A 114 -5.93 15.22 -54.47
N PRO A 115 -7.22 14.99 -54.81
CA PRO A 115 -7.60 13.87 -55.67
C PRO A 115 -7.22 14.16 -57.13
N GLY A 116 -6.33 13.35 -57.70
CA GLY A 116 -5.98 13.39 -59.12
C GLY A 116 -7.14 12.91 -60.00
N ARG A 117 -7.60 13.79 -60.90
CA ARG A 117 -8.66 13.53 -61.89
C ARG A 117 -8.03 13.25 -63.27
N VAL A 118 -8.24 12.01 -63.76
CA VAL A 118 -8.35 11.50 -65.14
C VAL A 118 -7.27 11.82 -66.20
N GLY A 119 -6.76 10.75 -66.83
CA GLY A 119 -6.08 10.77 -68.13
C GLY A 119 -5.83 9.34 -68.60
N GLY A 120 -6.56 8.89 -69.62
CA GLY A 120 -6.74 7.47 -69.94
C GLY A 120 -5.68 6.83 -70.83
N GLN A 121 -5.81 5.49 -70.96
CA GLN A 121 -5.47 4.71 -72.15
C GLN A 121 -6.46 3.53 -72.20
N ALA A 122 -7.42 3.59 -73.12
CA ALA A 122 -8.25 2.48 -73.51
C ALA A 122 -7.52 1.70 -74.61
N GLY A 123 -7.28 0.40 -74.38
CA GLY A 123 -6.85 -0.53 -75.40
C GLY A 123 -8.01 -0.90 -76.32
N LEU A 124 -7.74 -0.86 -77.62
CA LEU A 124 -8.62 -1.26 -78.71
C LEU A 124 -8.61 -2.79 -78.85
N VAL A 125 -9.78 -3.45 -78.80
CA VAL A 125 -9.96 -4.74 -79.48
C VAL A 125 -11.43 -4.90 -79.92
N SER A 126 -11.61 -5.09 -81.23
CA SER A 126 -12.91 -5.31 -81.90
C SER A 126 -13.23 -6.81 -82.02
N ARG A 127 -14.50 -7.18 -81.86
CA ARG A 127 -15.42 -7.47 -82.97
C ARG A 127 -16.84 -7.66 -82.44
#